data_AF-A0A8J2WHX7-F1
#
_entry.id   AF-A0A8J2WHX7-F1
#
_cell.length_a   1.000
_cell.length_b   1.000
_cell.length_c   1.000
_cell.angle_alpha   90.00
_cell.angle_beta   90.00
_cell.angle_gamma   90.00
#
_symmetry.space_group_name_H-M   'P 1'
#
loop_
_entity.id
_entity.type
_entity.pdbx_description
1 polymer ?
#
loop_
_entity_poly.entity_id
_entity_poly.type
_entity_poly.pdbx_seq_one_letter_code
_entity_poly.pdbx_strand_id
1 'polypeptide(L)'
;MTEFWLISAPGDKTCQQTFDKLNDVLHHQNNLSANWKFAVPDLKVGTLDQLVGLSDDLGKLDIYVEQVSRKIALYLGEVLEDQRDKLAENLLANGVDLVTYLTRFQWDMAKYPIKQSLRNIADIISKQVGQIETDLKSKSSAYNNLKGNLQSLEKKQVGSLVTRNLGELVKKEHFVLDSEYLVTLLVIIPKATIQDWWDKYEKLTPMVVPRSSQLVTQDGENALVTVTLFRKVVDEFKHHAREHKFVVRDFTYNEEELAAGKNEITKLATDKKKQFMSHLKKNTISQGPLVRWLKVNFSEGFTAWVHVKALRVFVESVLRYGLPVNFQAMLLQPNKKSTKRLREVLSQLYIHLDNSALQSAHDNVEIPGLVFGQSEYYPYVYYKINIDMIDIPGKI
;
A
#
# COMPACT_ATOMS: atom_id res chain seq x y z
N MET A 1 20.77 5.35 4.02
CA MET A 1 20.87 5.78 2.61
C MET A 1 20.19 4.71 1.78
N THR A 2 19.24 5.07 0.93
CA THR A 2 18.36 4.13 0.22
C THR A 2 18.68 4.00 -1.26
N GLU A 3 19.65 4.76 -1.76
CA GLU A 3 20.07 4.75 -3.15
C GLU A 3 21.35 3.93 -3.33
N PHE A 4 21.33 3.04 -4.32
CA PHE A 4 22.45 2.24 -4.77
C PHE A 4 22.59 2.36 -6.29
N TRP A 5 23.83 2.27 -6.76
CA TRP A 5 24.19 2.28 -8.17
C TRP A 5 24.75 0.91 -8.53
N LEU A 6 24.05 0.21 -9.42
CA LEU A 6 24.54 -1.01 -10.03
C LEU A 6 25.28 -0.64 -11.31
N ILE A 7 26.58 -0.86 -11.34
CA ILE A 7 27.42 -0.59 -12.51
C ILE A 7 28.07 -1.88 -13.00
N SER A 8 28.54 -1.88 -14.24
CA SER A 8 29.40 -2.93 -14.77
C SER A 8 30.49 -2.32 -15.64
N ALA A 9 31.65 -2.97 -15.64
CA ALA A 9 32.82 -2.62 -16.44
C ALA A 9 33.50 -3.91 -16.92
N PRO A 10 34.21 -3.90 -18.07
CA PRO A 10 34.90 -5.08 -18.57
C PRO A 10 35.99 -5.56 -17.59
N GLY A 11 36.23 -6.87 -17.57
CA GLY A 11 37.34 -7.45 -16.84
C GLY A 11 38.64 -7.17 -17.58
N ASP A 12 39.47 -6.23 -17.11
CA ASP A 12 40.73 -5.84 -17.80
C ASP A 12 41.63 -7.07 -18.06
N LYS A 13 42.26 -7.61 -17.01
CA LYS A 13 42.92 -8.95 -17.04
C LYS A 13 42.13 -9.99 -16.24
N THR A 14 41.46 -9.55 -15.18
CA THR A 14 40.53 -10.35 -14.38
C THR A 14 39.43 -9.45 -13.85
N CYS A 15 38.23 -9.98 -13.61
CA CYS A 15 37.14 -9.23 -12.98
C CYS A 15 37.53 -8.69 -11.58
N GLN A 16 38.39 -9.41 -10.86
CA GLN A 16 38.94 -8.98 -9.58
C GLN A 16 39.73 -7.68 -9.71
N GLN A 17 40.64 -7.59 -10.68
CA GLN A 17 41.45 -6.38 -10.89
C GLN A 17 40.58 -5.17 -11.25
N THR A 18 39.51 -5.36 -12.04
CA THR A 18 38.56 -4.27 -12.33
C THR A 18 37.89 -3.74 -11.05
N PHE A 19 37.53 -4.64 -10.11
CA PHE A 19 36.97 -4.25 -8.82
C PHE A 19 38.00 -3.53 -7.94
N ASP A 20 39.21 -4.06 -7.84
CA ASP A 20 40.27 -3.48 -7.00
C ASP A 20 40.67 -2.09 -7.52
N LYS A 21 40.82 -1.93 -8.83
CA LYS A 21 41.09 -0.64 -9.49
C LYS A 21 40.02 0.41 -9.16
N LEU A 22 38.73 0.02 -9.19
CA LEU A 22 37.64 0.92 -8.79
C LEU A 22 37.76 1.31 -7.31
N ASN A 23 37.99 0.34 -6.43
CA ASN A 23 38.14 0.62 -5.00
C ASN A 23 39.33 1.52 -4.69
N ASP A 24 40.49 1.28 -5.31
CA ASP A 24 41.69 2.09 -5.13
C ASP A 24 41.43 3.54 -5.52
N VAL A 25 40.86 3.77 -6.71
CA VAL A 25 40.53 5.10 -7.21
C VAL A 25 39.53 5.82 -6.29
N LEU A 26 38.51 5.12 -5.81
CA LEU A 26 37.49 5.71 -4.93
C LEU A 26 37.99 5.93 -3.49
N HIS A 27 38.90 5.08 -3.01
CA HIS A 27 39.56 5.22 -1.71
C HIS A 27 40.47 6.44 -1.68
N HIS A 28 41.27 6.65 -2.74
CA HIS A 28 42.10 7.85 -2.90
C HIS A 28 41.31 9.16 -3.00
N GLN A 29 40.01 9.10 -3.27
CA GLN A 29 39.11 10.25 -3.36
C GLN A 29 38.27 10.44 -2.09
N ASN A 30 38.81 10.16 -0.90
CA ASN A 30 38.12 10.26 0.39
C ASN A 30 36.91 9.32 0.53
N ASN A 31 36.99 8.08 0.05
CA ASN A 31 35.95 7.06 0.18
C ASN A 31 34.57 7.56 -0.28
N LEU A 32 34.43 7.86 -1.57
CA LEU A 32 33.21 8.45 -2.14
C LEU A 32 31.96 7.56 -2.04
N SER A 33 32.13 6.24 -1.94
CA SER A 33 31.06 5.25 -1.81
C SER A 33 31.54 3.99 -1.08
N ALA A 34 30.58 3.23 -0.55
CA ALA A 34 30.81 1.85 -0.15
C ALA A 34 30.51 0.93 -1.34
N ASN A 35 31.36 -0.08 -1.57
CA ASN A 35 31.35 -0.85 -2.82
C ASN A 35 31.32 -2.36 -2.52
N TRP A 36 30.51 -3.10 -3.27
CA TRP A 36 30.41 -4.55 -3.19
C TRP A 36 30.44 -5.15 -4.59
N LYS A 37 30.96 -6.38 -4.70
CA LYS A 37 30.76 -7.16 -5.92
C LYS A 37 29.31 -7.60 -6.02
N PHE A 38 28.76 -7.53 -7.22
CA PHE A 38 27.42 -8.02 -7.49
C PHE A 38 27.54 -9.32 -8.30
N ALA A 39 27.22 -10.45 -7.66
CA ALA A 39 27.46 -11.78 -8.22
C ALA A 39 26.42 -12.14 -9.29
N VAL A 40 26.74 -11.85 -10.55
CA VAL A 40 25.96 -12.28 -11.72
C VAL A 40 26.52 -13.61 -12.20
N PRO A 41 25.72 -14.68 -12.35
CA PRO A 41 26.20 -15.97 -12.83
C PRO A 41 26.40 -15.98 -14.34
N ASP A 42 27.05 -17.03 -14.83
CA ASP A 42 27.15 -17.30 -16.25
C ASP A 42 25.78 -17.74 -16.80
N LEU A 43 25.08 -16.80 -17.43
CA LEU A 43 23.79 -17.04 -18.06
C LEU A 43 23.97 -17.39 -19.54
N LYS A 44 23.03 -18.17 -20.08
CA LYS A 44 23.06 -18.58 -21.48
C LYS A 44 22.88 -17.37 -22.41
N VAL A 45 23.96 -17.02 -23.13
CA VAL A 45 23.93 -15.97 -24.15
C VAL A 45 23.16 -16.46 -25.39
N GLY A 46 22.23 -15.64 -25.88
CA GLY A 46 21.49 -15.87 -27.12
C GLY A 46 22.20 -15.27 -28.35
N THR A 47 21.44 -15.01 -29.41
CA THR A 47 21.96 -14.22 -30.54
C THR A 47 21.96 -12.72 -30.21
N LEU A 48 22.75 -11.92 -30.92
CA LEU A 48 22.79 -10.47 -30.74
C LEU A 48 21.38 -9.85 -30.89
N ASP A 49 20.67 -10.23 -31.96
CA ASP A 49 19.29 -9.78 -32.23
C ASP A 49 18.33 -10.07 -31.05
N GLN A 50 18.43 -11.27 -30.46
CA GLN A 50 17.65 -11.63 -29.28
C GLN A 50 18.00 -10.78 -28.06
N LEU A 51 19.28 -10.44 -27.87
CA LEU A 51 19.73 -9.59 -26.75
C LEU A 51 19.26 -8.14 -26.90
N VAL A 52 19.27 -7.59 -28.12
CA VAL A 52 18.76 -6.23 -28.38
C VAL A 52 17.28 -6.16 -28.03
N GLY A 53 16.45 -7.05 -28.57
CA GLY A 53 15.02 -7.08 -28.25
C GLY A 53 14.74 -7.33 -26.77
N LEU A 54 15.55 -8.19 -26.13
CA LEU A 54 15.42 -8.47 -24.70
C LEU A 54 15.81 -7.28 -23.81
N SER A 55 16.74 -6.41 -24.22
CA SER A 55 17.14 -5.24 -23.43
C SER A 55 15.95 -4.30 -23.18
N ASP A 56 15.17 -4.03 -24.22
CA ASP A 56 13.95 -3.21 -24.13
C ASP A 56 12.87 -3.88 -23.28
N ASP A 57 12.65 -5.18 -23.48
CA ASP A 57 11.67 -5.96 -22.71
C ASP A 57 12.04 -5.99 -21.22
N LEU A 58 13.31 -6.20 -20.89
CA LEU A 58 13.81 -6.16 -19.51
C LEU A 58 13.70 -4.75 -18.90
N GLY A 59 13.84 -3.69 -19.69
CA GLY A 59 13.59 -2.33 -19.25
C GLY A 59 12.15 -2.10 -18.80
N LYS A 60 11.18 -2.59 -19.57
CA LYS A 60 9.76 -2.55 -19.20
C LYS A 60 9.47 -3.43 -17.99
N LEU A 61 10.02 -4.64 -17.96
CA LEU A 61 9.85 -5.58 -16.86
C LEU A 61 10.39 -5.00 -15.54
N ASP A 62 11.57 -4.38 -15.56
CA ASP A 62 12.17 -3.75 -14.39
C ASP A 62 11.26 -2.70 -13.76
N ILE A 63 10.73 -1.78 -14.57
CA ILE A 63 9.79 -0.74 -14.12
C ILE A 63 8.52 -1.40 -13.56
N TYR A 64 7.98 -2.40 -14.25
CA TYR A 64 6.78 -3.10 -13.82
C TYR A 64 6.96 -3.81 -12.47
N VAL A 65 8.03 -4.58 -12.30
CA VAL A 65 8.31 -5.32 -11.05
C VAL A 65 8.57 -4.37 -9.89
N GLU A 66 9.28 -3.27 -10.13
CA GLU A 66 9.46 -2.21 -9.14
C GLU A 66 8.11 -1.64 -8.68
N GLN A 67 7.25 -1.27 -9.63
CA GLN A 67 5.93 -0.68 -9.34
C GLN A 67 5.06 -1.64 -8.52
N VAL A 68 5.01 -2.93 -8.87
CA VAL A 68 4.24 -3.92 -8.12
C VAL A 68 4.80 -4.07 -6.70
N SER A 69 6.12 -4.14 -6.54
CA SER A 69 6.77 -4.24 -5.22
C SER A 69 6.46 -3.02 -4.34
N ARG A 70 6.50 -1.81 -4.90
CA ARG A 70 6.11 -0.57 -4.22
C ARG A 70 4.62 -0.56 -3.84
N LYS A 71 3.74 -1.00 -4.73
CA LYS A 71 2.29 -1.13 -4.43
C LYS A 71 2.05 -2.04 -3.22
N ILE A 72 2.75 -3.17 -3.13
CA ILE A 72 2.63 -4.09 -1.99
C ILE A 72 3.13 -3.42 -0.70
N ALA A 73 4.27 -2.74 -0.74
CA ALA A 73 4.84 -2.05 0.42
C ALA A 73 3.93 -0.93 0.94
N LEU A 74 3.38 -0.11 0.03
CA LEU A 74 2.43 0.94 0.36
C LEU A 74 1.16 0.36 1.00
N TYR A 75 0.61 -0.70 0.40
CA TYR A 75 -0.60 -1.34 0.89
C TYR A 75 -0.38 -2.03 2.25
N LEU A 76 0.79 -2.63 2.48
CA LEU A 76 1.17 -3.13 3.80
C LEU A 76 1.15 -2.00 4.84
N GLY A 77 1.64 -0.81 4.49
CA GLY A 77 1.57 0.37 5.34
C GLY A 77 0.14 0.86 5.65
N GLU A 78 -0.82 0.63 4.74
CA GLU A 78 -2.24 0.94 4.98
C GLU A 78 -2.92 -0.09 5.89
N VAL A 79 -2.58 -1.36 5.73
CA VAL A 79 -3.15 -2.47 6.53
C VAL A 79 -2.63 -2.47 7.96
N LEU A 80 -1.42 -1.96 8.21
CA LEU A 80 -0.86 -1.85 9.56
C LEU A 80 -1.58 -0.81 10.45
N GLU A 81 -2.39 0.08 9.87
CA GLU A 81 -3.16 1.13 10.58
C GLU A 81 -2.31 1.82 11.68
N ASP A 82 -2.58 1.54 12.96
CA ASP A 82 -1.89 2.15 14.12
C ASP A 82 -0.42 1.69 14.30
N GLN A 83 0.03 0.67 13.57
CA GLN A 83 1.40 0.11 13.64
C GLN A 83 2.25 0.46 12.42
N ARG A 84 1.94 1.57 11.74
CA ARG A 84 2.67 2.02 10.54
C ARG A 84 4.14 2.31 10.81
N ASP A 85 4.49 2.67 12.03
CA ASP A 85 5.88 2.84 12.52
C ASP A 85 6.73 1.57 12.31
N LYS A 86 6.11 0.39 12.37
CA LYS A 86 6.77 -0.91 12.17
C LYS A 86 6.87 -1.33 10.71
N LEU A 87 6.42 -0.52 9.75
CA LEU A 87 6.43 -0.89 8.34
C LEU A 87 7.83 -1.29 7.86
N ALA A 88 8.85 -0.50 8.20
CA ALA A 88 10.23 -0.75 7.80
C ALA A 88 10.74 -2.13 8.28
N GLU A 89 10.38 -2.56 9.49
CA GLU A 89 10.75 -3.87 10.05
C GLU A 89 10.06 -5.05 9.33
N ASN A 90 8.98 -4.78 8.61
CA ASN A 90 8.22 -5.79 7.88
C ASN A 90 8.60 -5.91 6.40
N LEU A 91 9.33 -4.93 5.87
CA LEU A 91 9.84 -4.92 4.49
C LEU A 91 11.18 -5.65 4.43
N LEU A 92 11.12 -6.98 4.48
CA LEU A 92 12.26 -7.88 4.41
C LEU A 92 12.30 -8.62 3.08
N ALA A 93 13.52 -8.96 2.62
CA ALA A 93 13.77 -9.80 1.47
C ALA A 93 14.51 -11.06 1.93
N ASN A 94 13.91 -12.23 1.71
CA ASN A 94 14.40 -13.53 2.19
C ASN A 94 14.75 -13.54 3.69
N GLY A 95 13.98 -12.81 4.50
CA GLY A 95 14.14 -12.74 5.96
C GLY A 95 15.24 -11.79 6.46
N VAL A 96 15.95 -11.09 5.57
CA VAL A 96 16.92 -10.04 5.91
C VAL A 96 16.45 -8.68 5.44
N ASP A 97 17.04 -7.60 5.97
CA ASP A 97 16.73 -6.24 5.50
C ASP A 97 17.21 -6.03 4.05
N LEU A 98 16.61 -5.05 3.37
CA LEU A 98 16.85 -4.80 1.94
C LEU A 98 18.30 -4.44 1.61
N VAL A 99 18.99 -3.73 2.52
CA VAL A 99 20.41 -3.36 2.33
C VAL A 99 21.27 -4.61 2.40
N THR A 100 21.07 -5.44 3.42
CA THR A 100 21.79 -6.70 3.59
C THR A 100 21.54 -7.64 2.41
N TYR A 101 20.29 -7.76 1.95
CA TYR A 101 19.96 -8.57 0.77
C TYR A 101 20.71 -8.10 -0.47
N LEU A 102 20.68 -6.79 -0.75
CA LEU A 102 21.28 -6.23 -1.97
C LEU A 102 22.82 -6.31 -1.95
N THR A 103 23.44 -6.03 -0.81
CA THR A 103 24.91 -6.07 -0.65
C THR A 103 25.49 -7.49 -0.61
N ARG A 104 24.66 -8.49 -0.31
CA ARG A 104 25.04 -9.91 -0.30
C ARG A 104 24.27 -10.72 -1.34
N PHE A 105 23.83 -10.07 -2.41
CA PHE A 105 23.04 -10.70 -3.45
C PHE A 105 23.73 -11.97 -3.98
N GLN A 106 22.93 -13.02 -4.11
CA GLN A 106 23.28 -14.28 -4.77
C GLN A 106 22.12 -14.66 -5.68
N TRP A 107 22.46 -15.21 -6.84
CA TRP A 107 21.47 -15.65 -7.79
C TRP A 107 20.68 -16.86 -7.28
N ASP A 108 19.36 -16.78 -7.31
CA ASP A 108 18.45 -17.87 -6.94
C ASP A 108 18.34 -18.88 -8.10
N MET A 109 19.26 -19.84 -8.12
CA MET A 109 19.29 -20.89 -9.15
C MET A 109 18.08 -21.83 -9.08
N ALA A 110 17.38 -21.91 -7.95
CA ALA A 110 16.22 -22.76 -7.79
C ALA A 110 14.98 -22.15 -8.47
N LYS A 111 14.81 -20.83 -8.35
CA LYS A 111 13.73 -20.09 -9.02
C LYS A 111 14.06 -19.73 -10.46
N TYR A 112 15.31 -19.39 -10.74
CA TYR A 112 15.75 -18.88 -12.04
C TYR A 112 16.94 -19.71 -12.57
N PRO A 113 16.71 -20.89 -13.17
CA PRO A 113 17.80 -21.79 -13.55
C PRO A 113 18.69 -21.22 -14.65
N ILE A 114 20.00 -21.14 -14.41
CA ILE A 114 20.99 -20.55 -15.32
C ILE A 114 21.09 -21.24 -16.70
N LYS A 115 20.59 -22.49 -16.80
CA LYS A 115 20.57 -23.27 -18.05
C LYS A 115 19.45 -22.85 -19.01
N GLN A 116 18.44 -22.14 -18.53
CA GLN A 116 17.34 -21.65 -19.36
C GLN A 116 17.76 -20.41 -20.16
N SER A 117 17.01 -20.10 -21.22
CA SER A 117 17.25 -18.86 -21.97
C SER A 117 16.87 -17.63 -21.12
N LEU A 118 17.56 -16.51 -21.36
CA LEU A 118 17.29 -15.26 -20.67
C LEU A 118 15.82 -14.81 -20.80
N ARG A 119 15.23 -14.99 -21.99
CA ARG A 119 13.81 -14.72 -22.24
C ARG A 119 12.90 -15.58 -21.35
N ASN A 120 13.17 -16.88 -21.24
CA ASN A 120 12.36 -17.75 -20.38
C ASN A 120 12.46 -17.37 -18.89
N ILE A 121 13.64 -16.94 -18.42
CA ILE A 121 13.81 -16.45 -17.05
C ILE A 121 13.00 -15.15 -16.85
N ALA A 122 13.05 -14.22 -17.81
CA ALA A 122 12.25 -13.00 -17.78
C ALA A 122 10.74 -13.30 -17.76
N ASP A 123 10.29 -14.28 -18.54
CA ASP A 123 8.89 -14.72 -18.58
C ASP A 123 8.43 -15.36 -17.26
N ILE A 124 9.30 -16.14 -16.60
CA ILE A 124 9.03 -16.70 -15.26
C ILE A 124 8.82 -15.57 -14.26
N ILE A 125 9.70 -14.57 -14.24
CA ILE A 125 9.58 -13.40 -13.36
C ILE A 125 8.30 -12.63 -13.66
N SER A 126 8.03 -12.33 -14.94
CA SER A 126 6.85 -11.61 -15.39
C SER A 126 5.56 -12.29 -14.94
N LYS A 127 5.45 -13.62 -15.14
CA LYS A 127 4.30 -14.41 -14.73
C LYS A 127 4.13 -14.45 -13.20
N GLN A 128 5.24 -14.62 -12.46
CA GLN A 128 5.22 -14.61 -11.00
C GLN A 128 4.68 -13.28 -10.47
N VAL A 129 5.23 -12.17 -10.94
CA VAL A 129 4.85 -10.83 -10.48
C VAL A 129 3.44 -10.45 -10.92
N GLY A 130 3.02 -10.85 -12.13
CA GLY A 130 1.64 -10.67 -12.60
C GLY A 130 0.61 -11.41 -11.75
N GLN A 131 0.93 -12.63 -11.29
CA GLN A 131 0.07 -13.35 -10.34
C GLN A 131 -0.01 -12.61 -9.00
N ILE A 132 1.13 -12.12 -8.49
CA ILE A 132 1.17 -11.33 -7.25
C ILE A 132 0.30 -10.07 -7.36
N GLU A 133 0.36 -9.34 -8.47
CA GLU A 133 -0.46 -8.14 -8.68
C GLU A 133 -1.97 -8.48 -8.73
N THR A 134 -2.33 -9.56 -9.43
CA THR A 134 -3.72 -10.03 -9.54
C THR A 134 -4.28 -10.40 -8.17
N ASP A 135 -3.51 -11.14 -7.38
CA ASP A 135 -3.90 -11.55 -6.03
C ASP A 135 -3.98 -10.35 -5.07
N LEU A 136 -3.06 -9.39 -5.18
CA LEU A 136 -3.09 -8.15 -4.41
C LEU A 136 -4.38 -7.37 -4.69
N LYS A 137 -4.80 -7.25 -5.94
CA LYS A 137 -6.04 -6.55 -6.32
C LYS A 137 -7.28 -7.23 -5.74
N SER A 138 -7.34 -8.57 -5.80
CA SER A 138 -8.45 -9.34 -5.24
C SER A 138 -8.52 -9.21 -3.71
N LYS A 139 -7.39 -9.42 -3.02
CA LYS A 139 -7.32 -9.31 -1.55
C LYS A 139 -7.56 -7.90 -1.04
N SER A 140 -7.05 -6.89 -1.75
CA SER A 140 -7.25 -5.49 -1.35
C SER A 140 -8.69 -5.03 -1.52
N SER A 141 -9.36 -5.44 -2.60
CA SER A 141 -10.79 -5.20 -2.78
C SER A 141 -11.63 -5.81 -1.65
N ALA A 142 -11.37 -7.08 -1.30
CA ALA A 142 -12.05 -7.75 -0.21
C ALA A 142 -11.86 -7.03 1.15
N TYR A 143 -10.62 -6.63 1.45
CA TYR A 143 -10.32 -5.87 2.67
C TYR A 143 -11.02 -4.51 2.72
N ASN A 144 -10.94 -3.75 1.62
CA ASN A 144 -11.51 -2.41 1.54
C ASN A 144 -13.05 -2.44 1.63
N ASN A 145 -13.70 -3.45 1.04
CA ASN A 145 -15.14 -3.65 1.17
C ASN A 145 -15.54 -3.93 2.62
N LEU A 146 -14.83 -4.84 3.31
CA LEU A 146 -15.10 -5.14 4.71
C LEU A 146 -14.88 -3.91 5.62
N LYS A 147 -13.77 -3.19 5.40
CA LYS A 147 -13.44 -1.95 6.13
C LYS A 147 -14.50 -0.87 5.89
N GLY A 148 -14.93 -0.68 4.63
CA GLY A 148 -15.96 0.30 4.27
C GLY A 148 -17.32 -0.01 4.89
N ASN A 149 -17.74 -1.29 4.87
CA ASN A 149 -18.99 -1.74 5.48
C ASN A 149 -18.97 -1.49 7.00
N LEU A 150 -17.87 -1.85 7.67
CA LEU A 150 -17.70 -1.63 9.10
C LEU A 150 -17.74 -0.14 9.45
N GLN A 151 -16.99 0.69 8.71
CA GLN A 151 -16.98 2.15 8.94
C GLN A 151 -18.36 2.80 8.72
N SER A 152 -19.12 2.31 7.73
CA SER A 152 -20.49 2.78 7.49
C SER A 152 -21.42 2.47 8.66
N LEU A 153 -21.30 1.27 9.23
CA LEU A 153 -22.08 0.86 10.41
C LEU A 153 -21.66 1.63 11.66
N GLU A 154 -20.36 1.81 11.90
CA GLU A 154 -19.84 2.62 13.02
C GLU A 154 -20.31 4.07 12.95
N LYS A 155 -20.31 4.69 11.76
CA LYS A 155 -20.83 6.06 11.60
C LYS A 155 -22.30 6.18 11.98
N LYS A 156 -23.13 5.17 11.66
CA LYS A 156 -24.54 5.12 12.08
C LYS A 156 -24.68 5.03 13.62
N GLN A 157 -23.64 4.62 14.34
CA GLN A 157 -23.61 4.56 15.80
C GLN A 157 -23.06 5.82 16.49
N VAL A 158 -22.37 6.76 15.83
CA VAL A 158 -21.67 7.85 16.56
C VAL A 158 -22.20 9.26 16.25
N GLY A 159 -23.31 9.38 15.50
CA GLY A 159 -23.94 10.66 15.16
C GLY A 159 -24.72 11.34 16.31
N SER A 160 -25.26 12.53 16.03
CA SER A 160 -26.21 13.22 16.92
C SER A 160 -27.49 12.41 17.12
N LEU A 161 -28.26 12.66 18.19
CA LEU A 161 -29.52 11.95 18.44
C LEU A 161 -30.49 11.98 17.24
N VAL A 162 -30.39 13.01 16.39
CA VAL A 162 -31.21 13.18 15.17
C VAL A 162 -30.91 12.11 14.11
N THR A 163 -29.68 11.64 14.02
CA THR A 163 -29.19 10.80 12.91
C THR A 163 -28.69 9.44 13.35
N ARG A 164 -28.23 9.30 14.60
CA ARG A 164 -27.73 8.05 15.17
C ARG A 164 -28.83 6.98 15.29
N ASN A 165 -28.42 5.72 15.21
CA ASN A 165 -29.24 4.58 15.59
C ASN A 165 -29.60 4.64 17.08
N LEU A 166 -30.90 4.69 17.39
CA LEU A 166 -31.42 4.83 18.75
C LEU A 166 -31.48 3.50 19.52
N GLY A 167 -31.29 2.37 18.84
CA GLY A 167 -31.44 1.02 19.38
C GLY A 167 -30.56 0.72 20.60
N GLU A 168 -29.36 1.28 20.66
CA GLU A 168 -28.46 1.14 21.82
C GLU A 168 -28.80 2.09 22.97
N LEU A 169 -29.62 3.11 22.73
CA LEU A 169 -29.98 4.15 23.69
C LEU A 169 -31.30 3.84 24.40
N VAL A 170 -32.14 3.02 23.78
CA VAL A 170 -33.47 2.69 24.27
C VAL A 170 -33.51 1.29 24.87
N LYS A 171 -34.44 1.06 25.79
CA LYS A 171 -34.65 -0.20 26.48
C LYS A 171 -36.11 -0.62 26.35
N LYS A 172 -36.38 -1.91 26.59
CA LYS A 172 -37.75 -2.47 26.60
C LYS A 172 -38.71 -1.69 27.49
N GLU A 173 -38.25 -1.26 28.66
CA GLU A 173 -39.01 -0.48 29.64
C GLU A 173 -39.49 0.89 29.13
N HIS A 174 -38.89 1.40 28.05
CA HIS A 174 -39.28 2.67 27.47
C HIS A 174 -40.53 2.60 26.58
N PHE A 175 -41.01 1.40 26.23
CA PHE A 175 -42.08 1.23 25.27
C PHE A 175 -43.25 0.43 25.83
N VAL A 176 -44.46 0.86 25.50
CA VAL A 176 -45.65 0.02 25.57
C VAL A 176 -45.65 -0.92 24.36
N LEU A 177 -45.37 -2.20 24.61
CA LEU A 177 -45.35 -3.26 23.59
C LEU A 177 -46.71 -3.95 23.47
N ASP A 178 -46.94 -4.62 22.34
CA ASP A 178 -48.12 -5.47 22.09
C ASP A 178 -49.49 -4.81 22.30
N SER A 179 -49.56 -3.48 22.19
CA SER A 179 -50.81 -2.74 22.27
C SER A 179 -51.42 -2.51 20.88
N GLU A 180 -52.69 -2.91 20.74
CA GLU A 180 -53.50 -2.65 19.54
C GLU A 180 -53.80 -1.16 19.37
N TYR A 181 -53.93 -0.41 20.47
CA TYR A 181 -54.41 0.98 20.45
C TYR A 181 -53.33 2.01 20.79
N LEU A 182 -52.33 1.64 21.60
CA LEU A 182 -51.27 2.55 22.03
C LEU A 182 -49.99 2.34 21.25
N VAL A 183 -49.23 3.41 21.10
CA VAL A 183 -47.86 3.39 20.58
C VAL A 183 -47.01 4.36 21.38
N THR A 184 -45.74 4.01 21.57
CA THR A 184 -44.76 4.88 22.19
C THR A 184 -43.82 5.43 21.12
N LEU A 185 -43.78 6.75 20.97
CA LEU A 185 -42.92 7.45 20.03
C LEU A 185 -41.66 7.96 20.74
N LEU A 186 -40.57 8.05 19.97
CA LEU A 186 -39.35 8.73 20.39
C LEU A 186 -39.32 10.13 19.80
N VAL A 187 -39.06 11.13 20.63
CA VAL A 187 -39.05 12.53 20.22
C VAL A 187 -37.73 13.18 20.66
N ILE A 188 -37.14 13.94 19.74
CA ILE A 188 -35.93 14.71 19.98
C ILE A 188 -36.33 16.15 20.22
N ILE A 189 -35.88 16.67 21.35
CA ILE A 189 -36.18 18.01 21.84
C ILE A 189 -34.87 18.77 21.98
N PRO A 190 -34.72 19.95 21.36
CA PRO A 190 -33.59 20.83 21.67
C PRO A 190 -33.57 21.14 23.17
N LYS A 191 -32.42 21.06 23.82
CA LYS A 191 -32.31 21.31 25.27
C LYS A 191 -32.84 22.69 25.67
N ALA A 192 -32.66 23.68 24.80
CA ALA A 192 -33.17 25.04 25.00
C ALA A 192 -34.69 25.10 25.19
N THR A 193 -35.44 24.13 24.66
CA THR A 193 -36.90 24.06 24.70
C THR A 193 -37.41 22.82 25.43
N ILE A 194 -36.59 22.16 26.24
CA ILE A 194 -37.00 20.94 26.96
C ILE A 194 -38.11 21.20 27.97
N GLN A 195 -38.12 22.37 28.63
CA GLN A 195 -39.22 22.74 29.53
C GLN A 195 -40.53 22.94 28.76
N ASP A 196 -40.45 23.52 27.56
CA ASP A 196 -41.61 23.72 26.69
C ASP A 196 -42.28 22.40 26.30
N TRP A 197 -41.47 21.35 26.11
CA TRP A 197 -41.99 20.00 25.91
C TRP A 197 -42.83 19.53 27.10
N TRP A 198 -42.28 19.59 28.32
CA TRP A 198 -42.98 19.12 29.53
C TRP A 198 -44.29 19.87 29.79
N ASP A 199 -44.35 21.16 29.47
CA ASP A 199 -45.54 21.98 29.69
C ASP A 199 -46.65 21.74 28.64
N LYS A 200 -46.29 21.25 27.44
CA LYS A 200 -47.19 21.21 26.27
C LYS A 200 -47.51 19.83 25.73
N TYR A 201 -46.65 18.82 25.89
CA TYR A 201 -46.76 17.58 25.11
C TYR A 201 -48.12 16.88 25.27
N GLU A 202 -48.71 16.94 26.48
CA GLU A 202 -50.03 16.35 26.78
C GLU A 202 -51.19 17.02 26.05
N LYS A 203 -50.98 18.25 25.56
CA LYS A 203 -51.98 19.09 24.89
C LYS A 203 -51.74 19.24 23.39
N LEU A 204 -50.68 18.62 22.85
CA LEU A 204 -50.36 18.69 21.43
C LEU A 204 -51.46 18.04 20.57
N THR A 205 -52.05 16.94 21.02
CA THR A 205 -53.21 16.31 20.38
C THR A 205 -54.12 15.67 21.43
N PRO A 206 -55.42 15.49 21.14
CA PRO A 206 -56.25 14.62 21.96
C PRO A 206 -55.70 13.18 21.93
N MET A 207 -55.96 12.41 22.98
CA MET A 207 -55.50 11.00 23.10
C MET A 207 -53.99 10.79 23.29
N VAL A 208 -53.29 11.79 23.83
CA VAL A 208 -51.98 11.60 24.46
C VAL A 208 -52.18 11.06 25.88
N VAL A 209 -51.37 10.06 26.29
CA VAL A 209 -51.43 9.51 27.66
C VAL A 209 -50.71 10.47 28.61
N PRO A 210 -51.37 11.08 29.61
CA PRO A 210 -50.72 11.99 30.55
C PRO A 210 -49.62 11.29 31.35
N ARG A 211 -48.57 12.03 31.70
CA ARG A 211 -47.38 11.54 32.43
C ARG A 211 -46.66 10.36 31.78
N SER A 212 -46.86 10.13 30.47
CA SER A 212 -46.18 9.05 29.72
C SER A 212 -44.81 9.43 29.17
N SER A 213 -44.45 10.71 29.18
CA SER A 213 -43.16 11.14 28.67
C SER A 213 -42.05 10.93 29.69
N GLN A 214 -40.91 10.40 29.25
CA GLN A 214 -39.72 10.19 30.08
C GLN A 214 -38.46 10.56 29.31
N LEU A 215 -37.44 11.05 30.01
CA LEU A 215 -36.12 11.29 29.43
C LEU A 215 -35.36 9.98 29.27
N VAL A 216 -34.96 9.64 28.04
CA VAL A 216 -34.17 8.45 27.73
C VAL A 216 -32.68 8.75 27.84
N THR A 217 -32.22 9.78 27.14
CA THR A 217 -30.82 10.21 27.12
C THR A 217 -30.73 11.65 26.58
N GLN A 218 -29.56 12.26 26.70
CA GLN A 218 -29.28 13.60 26.18
C GLN A 218 -27.84 13.68 25.64
N ASP A 219 -27.66 14.38 24.52
CA ASP A 219 -26.34 14.70 23.97
C ASP A 219 -25.94 16.14 24.32
N GLY A 220 -25.03 16.80 23.58
CA GLY A 220 -24.64 18.18 23.84
C GLY A 220 -25.80 19.18 23.69
N GLU A 221 -26.66 18.98 22.68
CA GLU A 221 -27.64 19.97 22.21
C GLU A 221 -29.09 19.51 22.35
N ASN A 222 -29.34 18.21 22.35
CA ASN A 222 -30.67 17.61 22.26
C ASN A 222 -30.92 16.61 23.40
N ALA A 223 -32.19 16.40 23.71
CA ALA A 223 -32.70 15.37 24.60
C ALA A 223 -33.60 14.41 23.80
N LEU A 224 -33.45 13.11 24.05
CA LEU A 224 -34.34 12.07 23.54
C LEU A 224 -35.34 11.70 24.63
N VAL A 225 -36.62 11.86 24.34
CA VAL A 225 -37.73 11.53 25.25
C VAL A 225 -38.67 10.52 24.60
N THR A 226 -39.43 9.79 25.42
CA THR A 226 -40.57 8.99 24.96
C THR A 226 -41.86 9.78 25.07
N VAL A 227 -42.92 9.35 24.39
CA VAL A 227 -44.31 9.74 24.66
C VAL A 227 -45.24 8.62 24.21
N THR A 228 -46.24 8.28 25.01
CA THR A 228 -47.25 7.28 24.64
C THR A 228 -48.56 7.97 24.27
N LEU A 229 -49.12 7.58 23.12
CA LEU A 229 -50.38 8.10 22.61
C LEU A 229 -51.13 7.02 21.84
N PHE A 230 -52.39 7.30 21.50
CA PHE A 230 -53.17 6.40 20.66
C PHE A 230 -52.64 6.40 19.22
N ARG A 231 -52.59 5.22 18.59
CA ARG A 231 -52.14 5.03 17.20
C ARG A 231 -52.88 5.92 16.20
N LYS A 232 -54.17 6.17 16.44
CA LYS A 232 -55.04 6.97 15.58
C LYS A 232 -54.57 8.43 15.40
N VAL A 233 -53.86 8.99 16.38
CA VAL A 233 -53.46 10.41 16.40
C VAL A 233 -51.96 10.61 16.15
N VAL A 234 -51.23 9.58 15.70
CA VAL A 234 -49.78 9.64 15.49
C VAL A 234 -49.38 10.68 14.47
N ASP A 235 -50.06 10.74 13.33
CA ASP A 235 -49.69 11.66 12.25
C ASP A 235 -50.01 13.12 12.61
N GLU A 236 -51.13 13.35 13.29
CA GLU A 236 -51.50 14.65 13.85
C GLU A 236 -50.49 15.09 14.92
N PHE A 237 -50.09 14.18 15.80
CA PHE A 237 -49.07 14.45 16.82
C PHE A 237 -47.73 14.80 16.19
N LYS A 238 -47.30 14.04 15.16
CA LYS A 238 -46.07 14.32 14.39
C LYS A 238 -46.16 15.67 13.68
N HIS A 239 -47.34 16.15 13.30
CA HIS A 239 -47.53 17.46 12.69
C HIS A 239 -47.33 18.57 13.72
N HIS A 240 -48.09 18.58 14.82
CA HIS A 240 -47.96 19.60 15.87
C HIS A 240 -46.57 19.58 16.54
N ALA A 241 -45.97 18.41 16.73
CA ALA A 241 -44.59 18.30 17.23
C ALA A 241 -43.61 19.07 16.33
N ARG A 242 -43.76 18.96 15.00
CA ARG A 242 -42.90 19.66 14.03
C ARG A 242 -43.07 21.18 14.08
N GLU A 243 -44.27 21.69 14.32
CA GLU A 243 -44.52 23.13 14.48
C GLU A 243 -43.77 23.71 15.69
N HIS A 244 -43.62 22.92 16.75
CA HIS A 244 -42.82 23.26 17.93
C HIS A 244 -41.33 22.92 17.79
N LYS A 245 -40.86 22.55 16.59
CA LYS A 245 -39.48 22.13 16.30
C LYS A 245 -39.05 20.86 17.06
N PHE A 246 -40.00 20.04 17.49
CA PHE A 246 -39.75 18.71 18.04
C PHE A 246 -39.68 17.70 16.90
N VAL A 247 -38.66 16.84 16.93
CA VAL A 247 -38.44 15.86 15.86
C VAL A 247 -38.83 14.47 16.35
N VAL A 248 -39.95 13.96 15.85
CA VAL A 248 -40.37 12.59 16.11
C VAL A 248 -39.56 11.63 15.25
N ARG A 249 -38.86 10.68 15.88
CA ARG A 249 -38.05 9.66 15.20
C ARG A 249 -38.92 8.46 14.86
N ASP A 250 -38.82 8.01 13.61
CA ASP A 250 -39.43 6.76 13.20
C ASP A 250 -38.62 5.60 13.79
N PHE A 251 -39.22 4.89 14.74
CA PHE A 251 -38.57 3.82 15.47
C PHE A 251 -39.61 2.87 16.03
N THR A 252 -39.43 1.57 15.75
CA THR A 252 -40.22 0.49 16.34
C THR A 252 -39.29 -0.36 17.17
N TYR A 253 -39.62 -0.56 18.45
CA TYR A 253 -38.81 -1.42 19.30
C TYR A 253 -39.04 -2.89 18.95
N ASN A 254 -38.00 -3.54 18.44
CA ASN A 254 -37.96 -4.97 18.20
C ASN A 254 -36.66 -5.56 18.77
N GLU A 255 -36.77 -6.37 19.81
CA GLU A 255 -35.63 -6.94 20.54
C GLU A 255 -34.77 -7.84 19.63
N GLU A 256 -35.39 -8.58 18.70
CA GLU A 256 -34.70 -9.46 17.76
C GLU A 256 -33.89 -8.66 16.73
N GLU A 257 -34.48 -7.62 16.15
CA GLU A 257 -33.80 -6.76 15.17
C GLU A 257 -32.63 -5.98 15.79
N LEU A 258 -32.82 -5.47 17.01
CA LEU A 258 -31.77 -4.77 17.76
C LEU A 258 -30.60 -5.71 18.09
N ALA A 259 -30.89 -6.92 18.55
CA ALA A 259 -29.87 -7.94 18.80
C ALA A 259 -29.16 -8.36 17.51
N ALA A 260 -29.90 -8.55 16.41
CA ALA A 260 -29.34 -8.90 15.10
C ALA A 260 -28.37 -7.82 14.60
N GLY A 261 -28.74 -6.54 14.68
CA GLY A 261 -27.87 -5.43 14.25
C GLY A 261 -26.58 -5.32 15.07
N LYS A 262 -26.65 -5.51 16.39
CA LYS A 262 -25.45 -5.52 17.26
C LYS A 262 -24.55 -6.72 16.98
N ASN A 263 -25.15 -7.88 16.73
CA ASN A 263 -24.43 -9.10 16.35
C ASN A 263 -23.73 -8.93 15.00
N GLU A 264 -24.36 -8.26 14.03
CA GLU A 264 -23.76 -7.99 12.72
C GLU A 264 -22.50 -7.13 12.82
N ILE A 265 -22.54 -6.02 13.57
CA ILE A 265 -21.37 -5.15 13.77
C ILE A 265 -20.24 -5.90 14.48
N THR A 266 -20.58 -6.64 15.54
CA THR A 266 -19.61 -7.45 16.29
C THR A 266 -18.99 -8.54 15.41
N LYS A 267 -19.80 -9.18 14.57
CA LYS A 267 -19.37 -10.19 13.61
C LYS A 267 -18.43 -9.59 12.56
N LEU A 268 -18.79 -8.46 11.94
CA LEU A 268 -17.94 -7.79 10.95
C LEU A 268 -16.62 -7.30 11.56
N ALA A 269 -16.64 -6.78 12.78
CA ALA A 269 -15.43 -6.39 13.51
C ALA A 269 -14.54 -7.61 13.82
N THR A 270 -15.16 -8.74 14.19
CA THR A 270 -14.46 -10.00 14.42
C THR A 270 -13.89 -10.58 13.13
N ASP A 271 -14.63 -10.51 12.02
CA ASP A 271 -14.19 -10.97 10.71
C ASP A 271 -13.02 -10.11 10.20
N LYS A 272 -13.08 -8.78 10.37
CA LYS A 272 -11.95 -7.86 10.06
C LYS A 272 -10.71 -8.29 10.83
N LYS A 273 -10.84 -8.54 12.14
CA LYS A 273 -9.74 -9.01 12.98
C LYS A 273 -9.24 -10.39 12.53
N LYS A 274 -10.11 -11.39 12.37
CA LYS A 274 -9.73 -12.76 12.03
C LYS A 274 -9.03 -12.86 10.67
N GLN A 275 -9.56 -12.19 9.66
CA GLN A 275 -9.03 -12.27 8.30
C GLN A 275 -7.77 -11.41 8.11
N PHE A 276 -7.62 -10.33 8.88
CA PHE A 276 -6.64 -9.28 8.55
C PHE A 276 -5.76 -8.83 9.73
N MET A 277 -6.25 -8.86 10.97
CA MET A 277 -5.53 -8.41 12.18
C MET A 277 -5.69 -9.41 13.34
N SER A 278 -4.87 -10.46 13.36
CA SER A 278 -4.76 -11.31 14.55
C SER A 278 -4.06 -10.53 15.68
N HIS A 279 -4.71 -10.45 16.84
CA HIS A 279 -4.24 -9.74 18.03
C HIS A 279 -3.06 -10.45 18.73
N LEU A 280 -2.04 -9.65 19.07
CA LEU A 280 -1.18 -9.68 20.25
C LEU A 280 -0.91 -11.04 20.95
N LYS A 281 0.26 -11.63 20.69
CA LYS A 281 1.17 -11.98 21.79
C LYS A 281 2.33 -11.01 21.74
N LYS A 282 2.61 -10.35 22.87
CA LYS A 282 3.51 -9.21 23.05
C LYS A 282 4.93 -9.35 22.46
N ASN A 283 5.38 -10.54 22.05
CA ASN A 283 6.70 -10.77 21.45
C ASN A 283 6.70 -11.76 20.27
N THR A 284 5.55 -12.05 19.65
CA THR A 284 5.52 -12.90 18.46
C THR A 284 4.44 -12.42 17.50
N ILE A 285 4.91 -11.88 16.39
CA ILE A 285 4.10 -11.38 15.28
C ILE A 285 3.35 -12.56 14.65
N SER A 286 2.16 -12.88 15.15
CA SER A 286 1.18 -13.66 14.38
C SER A 286 0.36 -12.68 13.54
N GLN A 287 1.02 -12.03 12.58
CA GLN A 287 0.38 -11.10 11.67
C GLN A 287 -0.74 -11.81 10.90
N GLY A 288 -1.91 -11.18 10.82
CA GLY A 288 -3.09 -11.77 10.19
C GLY A 288 -2.80 -12.27 8.77
N PRO A 289 -3.62 -13.20 8.24
CA PRO A 289 -3.38 -13.86 6.95
C PRO A 289 -2.99 -12.91 5.81
N LEU A 290 -3.63 -11.74 5.71
CA LEU A 290 -3.27 -10.73 4.71
C LEU A 290 -1.89 -10.12 4.94
N VAL A 291 -1.56 -9.70 6.16
CA VAL A 291 -0.26 -9.10 6.44
C VAL A 291 0.87 -10.10 6.19
N ARG A 292 0.69 -11.36 6.60
CA ARG A 292 1.64 -12.43 6.27
C ARG A 292 1.79 -12.59 4.76
N TRP A 293 0.68 -12.61 4.02
CA TRP A 293 0.69 -12.71 2.57
C TRP A 293 1.42 -11.51 1.93
N LEU A 294 1.15 -10.28 2.39
CA LEU A 294 1.82 -9.07 1.88
C LEU A 294 3.34 -9.11 2.12
N LYS A 295 3.79 -9.55 3.29
CA LYS A 295 5.23 -9.67 3.59
C LYS A 295 5.93 -10.70 2.71
N VAL A 296 5.32 -11.88 2.54
CA VAL A 296 5.87 -12.93 1.67
C VAL A 296 5.95 -12.41 0.23
N ASN A 297 4.88 -11.82 -0.29
CA ASN A 297 4.84 -11.38 -1.68
C ASN A 297 5.65 -10.11 -1.94
N PHE A 298 5.85 -9.26 -0.93
CA PHE A 298 6.83 -8.18 -0.99
C PHE A 298 8.25 -8.74 -1.12
N SER A 299 8.62 -9.72 -0.29
CA SER A 299 9.92 -10.40 -0.37
C SER A 299 10.13 -11.03 -1.74
N GLU A 300 9.12 -11.73 -2.27
CA GLU A 300 9.15 -12.32 -3.61
C GLU A 300 9.28 -11.27 -4.71
N GLY A 301 8.50 -10.19 -4.65
CA GLY A 301 8.56 -9.08 -5.62
C GLY A 301 9.91 -8.37 -5.62
N PHE A 302 10.45 -8.04 -4.44
CA PHE A 302 11.77 -7.40 -4.31
C PHE A 302 12.89 -8.33 -4.77
N THR A 303 12.84 -9.62 -4.40
CA THR A 303 13.80 -10.64 -4.87
C THR A 303 13.78 -10.72 -6.39
N ALA A 304 12.60 -10.81 -7.00
CA ALA A 304 12.43 -10.83 -8.45
C ALA A 304 12.98 -9.55 -9.10
N TRP A 305 12.74 -8.38 -8.50
CA TRP A 305 13.25 -7.10 -9.00
C TRP A 305 14.78 -7.07 -9.09
N VAL A 306 15.48 -7.51 -8.05
CA VAL A 306 16.95 -7.57 -8.05
C VAL A 306 17.46 -8.57 -9.10
N HIS A 307 16.75 -9.67 -9.34
CA HIS A 307 17.09 -10.59 -10.43
C HIS A 307 16.87 -9.98 -11.82
N VAL A 308 15.84 -9.16 -12.02
CA VAL A 308 15.68 -8.38 -13.26
C VAL A 308 16.85 -7.40 -13.42
N LYS A 309 17.28 -6.70 -12.36
CA LYS A 309 18.48 -5.83 -12.42
C LYS A 309 19.74 -6.61 -12.81
N ALA A 310 19.89 -7.84 -12.29
CA ALA A 310 20.96 -8.75 -12.66
C ALA A 310 20.90 -9.20 -14.13
N LEU A 311 19.69 -9.48 -14.66
CA LEU A 311 19.50 -9.75 -16.09
C LEU A 311 19.85 -8.54 -16.95
N ARG A 312 19.41 -7.34 -16.56
CA ARG A 312 19.69 -6.09 -17.28
C ARG A 312 21.17 -5.82 -17.35
N VAL A 313 21.87 -5.88 -16.21
CA VAL A 313 23.32 -5.65 -16.19
C VAL A 313 24.08 -6.70 -17.01
N PHE A 314 23.63 -7.95 -17.01
CA PHE A 314 24.21 -9.00 -17.85
C PHE A 314 24.03 -8.70 -19.34
N VAL A 315 22.79 -8.48 -19.79
CA VAL A 315 22.46 -8.23 -21.20
C VAL A 315 23.19 -6.98 -21.71
N GLU A 316 23.13 -5.88 -20.98
CA GLU A 316 23.78 -4.63 -21.38
C GLU A 316 25.32 -4.78 -21.40
N SER A 317 25.91 -5.52 -20.45
CA SER A 317 27.36 -5.78 -20.46
C SER A 317 27.77 -6.61 -21.66
N VAL A 318 26.99 -7.62 -22.06
CA VAL A 318 27.28 -8.42 -23.27
C VAL A 318 27.11 -7.57 -24.53
N LEU A 319 26.08 -6.72 -24.60
CA LEU A 319 25.86 -5.82 -25.74
C LEU A 319 26.99 -4.78 -25.89
N ARG A 320 27.52 -4.24 -24.79
CA ARG A 320 28.57 -3.21 -24.82
C ARG A 320 29.99 -3.77 -24.91
N TYR A 321 30.28 -4.86 -24.21
CA TYR A 321 31.65 -5.40 -24.07
C TYR A 321 31.91 -6.62 -24.94
N GLY A 322 30.87 -7.20 -25.54
CA GLY A 322 30.98 -8.32 -26.46
C GLY A 322 31.25 -9.67 -25.77
N LEU A 323 31.76 -10.60 -26.57
CA LEU A 323 32.11 -11.96 -26.15
C LEU A 323 33.63 -12.18 -26.23
N PRO A 324 34.21 -13.04 -25.38
CA PRO A 324 33.57 -13.82 -24.31
C PRO A 324 33.04 -12.93 -23.18
N VAL A 325 32.03 -13.42 -22.44
CA VAL A 325 31.45 -12.68 -21.31
C VAL A 325 32.51 -12.46 -20.25
N ASN A 326 33.01 -11.22 -20.14
CA ASN A 326 34.08 -10.86 -19.22
C ASN A 326 33.84 -9.46 -18.66
N PHE A 327 33.02 -9.38 -17.61
CA PHE A 327 32.71 -8.13 -16.93
C PHE A 327 32.63 -8.33 -15.42
N GLN A 328 32.77 -7.24 -14.68
CA GLN A 328 32.59 -7.19 -13.23
C GLN A 328 31.43 -6.25 -12.90
N ALA A 329 30.29 -6.82 -12.49
CA ALA A 329 29.19 -6.04 -11.93
C ALA A 329 29.51 -5.64 -10.48
N MET A 330 29.21 -4.40 -10.13
CA MET A 330 29.55 -3.78 -8.85
C MET A 330 28.37 -2.96 -8.34
N LEU A 331 28.09 -3.07 -7.05
CA LEU A 331 27.09 -2.30 -6.36
C LEU A 331 27.79 -1.20 -5.55
N LEU A 332 27.45 0.06 -5.80
CA LEU A 332 27.99 1.21 -5.09
C LEU A 332 26.88 1.85 -4.29
N GLN A 333 27.16 2.24 -3.04
CA GLN A 333 26.31 3.11 -2.24
C GLN A 333 27.00 4.47 -2.12
N PRO A 334 26.57 5.49 -2.88
CA PRO A 334 27.16 6.82 -2.82
C PRO A 334 26.96 7.46 -1.46
N ASN A 335 27.96 8.18 -0.96
CA ASN A 335 27.79 9.07 0.18
C ASN A 335 26.95 10.29 -0.22
N LYS A 336 25.97 10.69 0.61
CA LYS A 336 24.97 11.75 0.29
C LYS A 336 25.55 13.05 -0.31
N LYS A 337 26.76 13.46 0.09
CA LYS A 337 27.40 14.71 -0.38
C LYS A 337 28.38 14.51 -1.53
N SER A 338 28.67 13.27 -1.89
CA SER A 338 29.75 12.89 -2.80
C SER A 338 29.26 12.43 -4.18
N THR A 339 27.94 12.39 -4.40
CA THR A 339 27.32 11.88 -5.62
C THR A 339 27.87 12.50 -6.90
N LYS A 340 27.96 13.84 -6.95
CA LYS A 340 28.53 14.55 -8.11
C LYS A 340 29.99 14.18 -8.35
N ARG A 341 30.79 14.17 -7.29
CA ARG A 341 32.21 13.82 -7.37
C ARG A 341 32.41 12.36 -7.79
N LEU A 342 31.58 11.46 -7.29
CA LEU A 342 31.58 10.04 -7.66
C LEU A 342 31.28 9.87 -9.16
N ARG A 343 30.30 10.59 -9.71
CA ARG A 343 30.02 10.60 -11.16
C ARG A 343 31.24 11.05 -11.96
N GLU A 344 31.89 12.14 -11.56
CA GLU A 344 33.09 12.66 -12.24
C GLU A 344 34.23 11.63 -12.26
N VAL A 345 34.51 11.02 -11.11
CA VAL A 345 35.58 10.02 -10.98
C VAL A 345 35.28 8.75 -11.78
N LEU A 346 34.04 8.25 -11.74
CA LEU A 346 33.64 7.09 -12.54
C LEU A 346 33.68 7.39 -14.04
N SER A 347 33.30 8.62 -14.45
CA SER A 347 33.41 9.05 -15.84
C SER A 347 34.87 9.04 -16.30
N GLN A 348 35.78 9.66 -15.53
CA GLN A 348 37.22 9.65 -15.84
C GLN A 348 37.81 8.24 -15.91
N LEU A 349 37.41 7.34 -15.00
CA LEU A 349 37.90 5.98 -14.96
C LEU A 349 37.49 5.16 -16.20
N TYR A 350 36.28 5.38 -16.71
CA TYR A 350 35.66 4.54 -17.73
C TYR A 350 35.42 5.24 -19.07
N ILE A 351 35.84 6.49 -19.25
CA ILE A 351 35.66 7.25 -20.51
C ILE A 351 36.24 6.53 -21.73
N HIS A 352 37.29 5.73 -21.55
CA HIS A 352 37.90 4.92 -22.61
C HIS A 352 36.98 3.83 -23.17
N LEU A 353 35.87 3.51 -22.48
CA LEU A 353 34.83 2.59 -22.94
C LEU A 353 33.78 3.29 -23.81
N ASP A 354 33.84 4.61 -23.92
CA ASP A 354 32.91 5.37 -24.75
C ASP A 354 33.20 5.10 -26.23
N ASN A 355 32.41 4.20 -26.81
CA ASN A 355 32.46 3.87 -28.22
C ASN A 355 31.65 4.88 -29.07
N SER A 356 31.57 6.15 -28.66
CA SER A 356 30.81 7.21 -29.35
C SER A 356 31.23 7.44 -30.82
N ALA A 357 32.33 6.83 -31.27
CA ALA A 357 32.66 6.66 -32.68
C ALA A 357 31.62 5.86 -33.51
N LEU A 358 30.81 5.00 -32.88
CA LEU A 358 29.74 4.23 -33.54
C LEU A 358 28.39 4.97 -33.59
N GLN A 359 28.19 6.02 -32.78
CA GLN A 359 26.98 6.86 -32.84
C GLN A 359 27.08 7.96 -33.90
N SER A 360 28.29 8.36 -34.31
CA SER A 360 28.51 9.28 -35.43
C SER A 360 28.23 8.68 -36.82
N ALA A 361 27.80 7.42 -36.92
CA ALA A 361 27.48 6.74 -38.18
C ALA A 361 25.97 6.60 -38.47
N HIS A 362 25.09 7.00 -37.55
CA HIS A 362 23.67 7.21 -37.84
C HIS A 362 23.36 8.69 -37.66
N ASP A 363 23.34 9.39 -38.80
CA ASP A 363 23.14 10.83 -38.92
C ASP A 363 22.17 11.42 -37.89
N ASN A 364 22.69 12.43 -37.21
CA ASN A 364 21.92 13.56 -36.69
C ASN A 364 21.08 14.16 -37.82
N VAL A 365 19.87 13.62 -38.01
CA VAL A 365 18.78 14.39 -38.61
C VAL A 365 17.95 14.92 -37.45
N GLU A 366 18.28 16.13 -37.00
CA GLU A 366 17.42 16.92 -36.12
C GLU A 366 16.10 17.19 -36.86
N ILE A 367 15.07 16.40 -36.56
CA ILE A 367 13.68 16.72 -36.89
C ILE A 367 13.11 17.53 -35.72
N PRO A 368 12.79 18.84 -35.91
CA PRO A 368 12.22 19.65 -34.84
C PRO A 368 10.83 19.12 -34.45
N GLY A 369 10.68 18.62 -33.23
CA GLY A 369 9.40 18.16 -32.67
C GLY A 369 9.40 16.80 -31.96
N LEU A 370 10.50 16.04 -32.03
CA LEU A 370 10.65 14.76 -31.32
C LEU A 370 11.73 14.88 -30.24
N VAL A 371 11.34 15.26 -29.02
CA VAL A 371 12.20 15.15 -27.84
C VAL A 371 12.29 13.67 -27.48
N PHE A 372 13.28 12.96 -28.03
CA PHE A 372 13.73 11.70 -27.43
C PHE A 372 14.32 12.07 -26.05
N GLY A 373 13.67 11.61 -24.98
CA GLY A 373 14.03 11.97 -23.61
C GLY A 373 15.53 11.76 -23.35
N GLN A 374 16.16 12.76 -22.74
CA GLN A 374 17.55 12.72 -22.29
C GLN A 374 17.74 11.52 -21.34
N SER A 375 18.14 10.39 -21.90
CA SER A 375 18.54 9.22 -21.13
C SER A 375 19.91 9.54 -20.55
N GLU A 376 20.10 9.40 -19.23
CA GLU A 376 21.42 9.57 -18.63
C GLU A 376 22.40 8.53 -19.23
N TYR A 377 23.23 8.97 -20.18
CA TYR A 377 24.24 8.14 -20.81
C TYR A 377 25.53 8.14 -19.98
N TYR A 378 26.09 6.95 -19.76
CA TYR A 378 27.39 6.74 -19.11
C TYR A 378 28.24 5.81 -19.97
N PRO A 379 29.58 5.98 -19.97
CA PRO A 379 30.48 5.14 -20.75
C PRO A 379 30.60 3.71 -20.19
N TYR A 380 30.02 3.46 -19.02
CA TYR A 380 29.87 2.16 -18.37
C TYR A 380 28.38 1.82 -18.24
N VAL A 381 28.06 0.54 -18.05
CA VAL A 381 26.68 0.12 -17.74
C VAL A 381 26.27 0.70 -16.39
N TYR A 382 25.10 1.33 -16.32
CA TYR A 382 24.61 1.98 -15.11
C TYR A 382 23.11 1.75 -14.91
N TYR A 383 22.74 1.30 -13.71
CA TYR A 383 21.36 1.24 -13.25
C TYR A 383 21.26 1.77 -11.82
N LYS A 384 20.30 2.67 -11.60
CA LYS A 384 19.93 3.15 -10.26
C LYS A 384 18.98 2.16 -9.60
N ILE A 385 19.19 1.88 -8.31
CA ILE A 385 18.31 1.08 -7.45
C ILE A 385 17.96 1.93 -6.23
N ASN A 386 16.68 2.29 -6.09
CA ASN A 386 16.18 2.96 -4.90
C ASN A 386 15.37 1.98 -4.04
N ILE A 387 15.93 1.59 -2.90
CA ILE A 387 15.29 0.67 -1.96
C ILE A 387 14.36 1.37 -0.95
N ASP A 388 14.16 2.68 -1.06
CA ASP A 388 13.08 3.35 -0.35
C ASP A 388 11.77 2.91 -1.00
N MET A 389 11.09 1.94 -0.40
CA MET A 389 9.88 1.33 -0.94
C MET A 389 8.60 2.07 -0.59
N ILE A 390 8.70 3.12 0.23
CA ILE A 390 7.56 3.85 0.79
C ILE A 390 7.38 5.18 0.06
N ASP A 391 8.49 5.77 -0.42
CA ASP A 391 8.42 7.00 -1.21
C ASP A 391 8.07 6.69 -2.67
N ILE A 392 7.09 7.42 -3.21
CA ILE A 392 6.71 7.34 -4.62
C ILE A 392 7.57 8.36 -5.36
N PRO A 393 8.42 7.96 -6.33
CA PRO A 393 9.19 8.92 -7.10
C PRO A 393 8.24 9.90 -7.80
N GLY A 394 8.33 11.20 -7.45
CA GLY A 394 7.50 12.27 -8.02
C GLY A 394 6.75 13.17 -7.03
N LYS A 395 6.84 12.95 -5.71
CA LYS A 395 6.43 13.94 -4.71
C LYS A 395 7.66 14.68 -4.16
N ILE A 396 7.90 15.87 -4.71
CA ILE A 396 8.55 16.98 -4.01
C ILE A 396 7.43 17.87 -3.48
#